data_AF-A0A1T4ZZU8-F1
#
_entry.id   AF-A0A1T4ZZU8-F1
#
_cell.length_a   1.000
_cell.length_b   1.000
_cell.length_c   1.000
_cell.angle_alpha   90.00
_cell.angle_beta   90.00
_cell.angle_gamma   90.00
#
_symmetry.space_group_name_H-M   'P 1'
#
loop_
_entity.id
_entity.type
_entity.pdbx_description
1 polymer ?
#
loop_
_entity_poly.entity_id
_entity_poly.type
_entity_poly.pdbx_seq_one_letter_code
_entity_poly.pdbx_strand_id
1 'polypeptide(L)'
;MRRDVGCLLVLGLFAAGARAEAPEAFAYAWPITAPQGGKAYLVELPQDAYAWASRDAGLADVVVVDAEGRQVAAGPYTAAAPTSHPVTLDAPLRAVPAAVDGVPGARIQRSTNGDIVIEPGPVAPTATPRVWLFDARSAIAPERLEFAAIDHDVNLGVDVDTSNDLQDWNTRVRGASIVTLGKGDGAVDARVIKLSGSPARYYRVRVMSGEAPWAIDSTSSVTLSGSVEDAAAKDEAKLLWLDVPVGDTKSSGQGVDYDYRLPAALPVNSVRVTLGKSDSVARLDASAVEGTMSSEALGTLVVTPDGTEGRRPLEVNARRRDLLRLHSATPLREAPHLSVGWRPDRFVFLPEGKGPYRLLVGSARERRPAWPVGDAVTALRKSEGAAWRPDETTLGPGQELGGREALSSPAAPFDWTRPLLWVVLLLGAGLIAGMAGSLLRKPKAGGEDEGKGES
;
A
#
# COMPACT_ATOMS: atom_id res chain seq x y z
N MET A 1 -39.84 73.55 -45.56
CA MET A 1 -40.56 72.40 -44.96
C MET A 1 -39.60 71.22 -44.90
N ARG A 2 -39.16 70.88 -43.69
CA ARG A 2 -38.40 69.66 -43.37
C ARG A 2 -39.37 68.47 -43.38
N ARG A 3 -38.88 67.31 -43.83
CA ARG A 3 -39.25 66.02 -43.24
C ARG A 3 -38.12 65.03 -43.48
N ASP A 4 -37.45 64.76 -42.37
CA ASP A 4 -36.45 63.73 -42.14
C ASP A 4 -37.07 62.32 -42.12
N VAL A 5 -36.18 61.33 -41.92
CA VAL A 5 -36.39 59.92 -41.53
C VAL A 5 -36.32 58.95 -42.71
N GLY A 6 -35.40 57.99 -42.80
CA GLY A 6 -34.33 57.60 -41.88
C GLY A 6 -33.58 56.41 -42.48
N CYS A 7 -32.24 56.49 -42.52
CA CYS A 7 -31.37 55.41 -42.97
C CYS A 7 -31.43 54.21 -42.00
N LEU A 8 -31.88 53.05 -42.49
CA LEU A 8 -31.69 51.76 -41.83
C LEU A 8 -30.31 51.21 -42.19
N LEU A 9 -29.34 51.47 -41.33
CA LEU A 9 -28.04 50.80 -41.32
C LEU A 9 -28.18 49.50 -40.51
N VAL A 10 -28.32 48.38 -41.20
CA VAL A 10 -28.24 47.03 -40.60
C VAL A 10 -26.76 46.68 -40.47
N LEU A 11 -26.18 46.91 -39.29
CA LEU A 11 -24.88 46.34 -38.92
C LEU A 11 -25.09 44.87 -38.54
N GLY A 12 -24.73 43.96 -39.44
CA GLY A 12 -24.57 42.55 -39.14
C GLY A 12 -23.30 42.32 -38.35
N LEU A 13 -23.43 42.14 -37.03
CA LEU A 13 -22.34 41.73 -36.15
C LEU A 13 -22.08 40.23 -36.36
N PHE A 14 -21.11 39.89 -37.21
CA PHE A 14 -20.57 38.53 -37.27
C PHE A 14 -19.71 38.31 -36.03
N ALA A 15 -20.27 37.66 -35.02
CA ALA A 15 -19.50 37.13 -33.90
C ALA A 15 -18.72 35.90 -34.39
N ALA A 16 -17.49 36.13 -34.87
CA ALA A 16 -16.51 35.08 -35.05
C ALA A 16 -16.07 34.61 -33.64
N GLY A 17 -16.76 33.61 -33.10
CA GLY A 17 -16.34 32.94 -31.88
C GLY A 17 -15.06 32.18 -32.13
N ALA A 18 -13.93 32.68 -31.63
CA ALA A 18 -12.73 31.89 -31.47
C ALA A 18 -13.05 30.71 -30.53
N ARG A 19 -13.15 29.49 -31.07
CA ARG A 19 -13.13 28.28 -30.25
C ARG A 19 -11.70 28.14 -29.74
N ALA A 20 -11.48 28.48 -28.47
CA ALA A 20 -10.29 28.02 -27.76
C ALA A 20 -10.32 26.48 -27.78
N GLU A 21 -9.24 25.87 -28.28
CA GLU A 21 -9.05 24.43 -28.22
C GLU A 21 -9.15 24.01 -26.75
N ALA A 22 -10.00 23.02 -26.47
CA ALA A 22 -10.22 22.61 -25.09
C ALA A 22 -8.90 22.08 -24.52
N PRO A 23 -8.51 22.46 -23.28
CA PRO A 23 -7.28 21.95 -22.69
C PRO A 23 -7.34 20.42 -22.61
N GLU A 24 -6.17 19.80 -22.81
CA GLU A 24 -5.97 18.36 -22.67
C GLU A 24 -6.58 17.86 -21.34
N ALA A 25 -7.33 16.76 -21.41
CA ALA A 25 -8.12 16.28 -20.27
C ALA A 25 -7.27 15.71 -19.13
N PHE A 26 -6.04 15.28 -19.43
CA PHE A 26 -5.08 14.71 -18.48
C PHE A 26 -3.88 15.62 -18.32
N ALA A 27 -3.28 15.59 -17.13
CA ALA A 27 -2.16 16.44 -16.76
C ALA A 27 -0.86 15.97 -17.41
N TYR A 28 -0.65 14.66 -17.47
CA TYR A 28 0.64 14.07 -17.81
C TYR A 28 0.50 12.73 -18.52
N ALA A 29 1.48 12.39 -19.37
CA ALA A 29 1.50 11.15 -20.14
C ALA A 29 2.88 10.49 -20.17
N TRP A 30 2.90 9.16 -20.22
CA TRP A 30 4.09 8.37 -20.52
C TRP A 30 3.80 7.39 -21.67
N PRO A 31 4.66 7.31 -22.70
CA PRO A 31 4.54 6.26 -23.70
C PRO A 31 4.90 4.91 -23.07
N ILE A 32 4.10 3.88 -23.37
CA ILE A 32 4.31 2.51 -22.89
C ILE A 32 5.00 1.71 -23.99
N THR A 33 6.12 1.09 -23.64
CA THR A 33 6.79 0.09 -24.48
C THR A 33 6.38 -1.29 -24.00
N ALA A 34 5.59 -1.99 -24.81
CA ALA A 34 5.08 -3.33 -24.51
C ALA A 34 5.70 -4.38 -25.45
N PRO A 35 6.00 -5.59 -24.95
CA PRO A 35 6.36 -6.73 -25.79
C PRO A 35 5.26 -7.06 -26.81
N GLN A 36 5.61 -7.68 -27.94
CA GLN A 36 4.60 -8.08 -28.94
C GLN A 36 3.87 -9.36 -28.52
N GLY A 37 2.56 -9.40 -28.77
CA GLY A 37 1.74 -10.61 -28.62
C GLY A 37 1.37 -10.97 -27.17
N GLY A 38 1.62 -10.09 -26.20
CA GLY A 38 1.21 -10.30 -24.81
C GLY A 38 -0.30 -10.34 -24.65
N LYS A 39 -0.80 -11.20 -23.76
CA LYS A 39 -2.26 -11.35 -23.47
C LYS A 39 -2.78 -10.28 -22.51
N ALA A 40 -1.89 -9.76 -21.66
CA ALA A 40 -2.12 -8.61 -20.81
C ALA A 40 -0.75 -8.02 -20.45
N TYR A 41 -0.73 -6.74 -20.11
CA TYR A 41 0.49 -5.99 -19.85
C TYR A 41 0.45 -5.36 -18.47
N LEU A 42 1.59 -5.41 -17.76
CA LEU A 42 1.78 -4.83 -16.44
C LEU A 42 2.56 -3.52 -16.56
N VAL A 43 2.02 -2.45 -15.99
CA VAL A 43 2.68 -1.15 -15.88
C VAL A 43 2.82 -0.75 -14.42
N GLU A 44 4.05 -0.44 -14.00
CA GLU A 44 4.35 0.15 -12.69
C GLU A 44 4.21 1.67 -12.75
N LEU A 45 3.52 2.27 -11.78
CA LEU A 45 3.42 3.73 -11.71
C LEU A 45 4.77 4.33 -11.31
N PRO A 46 5.33 5.27 -12.10
CA PRO A 46 6.53 5.98 -11.72
C PRO A 46 6.22 6.92 -10.54
N GLN A 47 7.24 7.25 -9.75
CA GLN A 47 7.08 8.15 -8.59
C GLN A 47 6.36 9.47 -8.96
N ASP A 48 6.69 10.03 -10.12
CA ASP A 48 6.13 11.29 -10.58
C ASP A 48 4.64 11.20 -10.93
N ALA A 49 4.11 10.01 -11.25
CA ALA A 49 2.68 9.82 -11.48
C ALA A 49 1.86 10.19 -10.22
N TYR A 50 2.40 9.94 -9.02
CA TYR A 50 1.74 10.29 -7.76
C TYR A 50 1.67 11.80 -7.50
N ALA A 51 2.51 12.60 -8.17
CA ALA A 51 2.43 14.06 -8.08
C ALA A 51 1.25 14.62 -8.89
N TRP A 52 0.84 13.89 -9.93
CA TRP A 52 -0.25 14.28 -10.83
C TRP A 52 -1.57 13.59 -10.51
N ALA A 53 -1.54 12.38 -9.93
CA ALA A 53 -2.74 11.64 -9.58
C ALA A 53 -3.46 12.29 -8.38
N SER A 54 -4.75 12.55 -8.54
CA SER A 54 -5.58 13.11 -7.49
C SER A 54 -5.75 12.14 -6.31
N ARG A 55 -5.66 12.67 -5.08
CA ARG A 55 -5.89 11.92 -3.85
C ARG A 55 -7.32 11.38 -3.78
N ASP A 56 -8.28 12.22 -4.14
CA ASP A 56 -9.72 11.90 -4.06
C ASP A 56 -10.16 10.93 -5.16
N ALA A 57 -9.41 10.86 -6.26
CA ALA A 57 -9.67 9.92 -7.33
C ALA A 57 -9.24 8.49 -7.00
N GLY A 58 -8.40 8.27 -5.98
CA GLY A 58 -7.94 6.91 -5.63
C GLY A 58 -7.25 6.17 -6.79
N LEU A 59 -6.51 6.89 -7.65
CA LEU A 59 -5.92 6.40 -8.91
C LEU A 59 -6.95 5.99 -9.99
N ALA A 60 -8.21 6.40 -9.86
CA ALA A 60 -9.19 6.27 -10.93
C ALA A 60 -8.91 7.24 -12.09
N ASP A 61 -8.15 8.31 -11.87
CA ASP A 61 -7.68 9.26 -12.89
C ASP A 61 -6.37 8.83 -13.56
N VAL A 62 -6.02 7.54 -13.43
CA VAL A 62 -4.93 6.87 -14.15
C VAL A 62 -5.57 5.98 -15.23
N VAL A 63 -5.31 6.27 -16.50
CA VAL A 63 -5.87 5.51 -17.63
C VAL A 63 -4.77 5.05 -18.57
N VAL A 64 -5.05 4.00 -19.33
CA VAL A 64 -4.21 3.58 -20.46
C VAL A 64 -5.02 3.84 -21.72
N VAL A 65 -4.39 4.44 -22.72
CA VAL A 65 -5.00 4.71 -24.04
C VAL A 65 -4.21 4.05 -25.17
N ASP A 66 -4.92 3.70 -26.24
CA ASP A 66 -4.34 3.25 -27.51
C ASP A 66 -3.78 4.41 -28.35
N ALA A 67 -3.25 4.11 -29.54
CA ALA A 67 -2.68 5.09 -30.46
C ALA A 67 -3.70 6.14 -30.95
N GLU A 68 -4.99 5.82 -30.92
CA GLU A 68 -6.08 6.74 -31.27
C GLU A 68 -6.60 7.52 -30.06
N GLY A 69 -5.97 7.38 -28.89
CA GLY A 69 -6.36 8.07 -27.66
C GLY A 69 -7.59 7.46 -26.98
N ARG A 70 -8.04 6.27 -27.39
CA ARG A 70 -9.18 5.59 -26.78
C ARG A 70 -8.71 4.79 -25.58
N GLN A 71 -9.44 4.88 -24.46
CA GLN A 71 -9.08 4.11 -23.27
C GLN A 71 -9.21 2.61 -23.53
N VAL A 72 -8.24 1.83 -23.06
CA VAL A 72 -8.22 0.36 -23.14
C VAL A 72 -8.46 -0.24 -21.77
N ALA A 73 -9.11 -1.40 -21.72
CA ALA A 73 -9.46 -2.07 -20.46
C ALA A 73 -8.25 -2.23 -19.52
N ALA A 74 -8.23 -1.44 -18.44
CA ALA A 74 -7.13 -1.34 -17.49
C ALA A 74 -7.60 -1.24 -16.03
N GLY A 75 -6.74 -1.55 -15.07
CA GLY A 75 -7.07 -1.39 -13.66
C GLY A 75 -5.97 -1.85 -12.72
N PRO A 76 -6.15 -1.68 -11.40
CA PRO A 76 -5.16 -2.10 -10.42
C PRO A 76 -4.88 -3.59 -10.56
N TYR A 77 -3.61 -3.96 -10.51
CA TYR A 77 -3.18 -5.35 -10.59
C TYR A 77 -3.12 -5.97 -9.20
N THR A 78 -3.79 -7.11 -9.05
CA THR A 78 -3.67 -7.95 -7.86
C THR A 78 -2.56 -8.97 -8.07
N ALA A 79 -1.53 -8.87 -7.24
CA ALA A 79 -0.43 -9.82 -7.13
C ALA A 79 -0.94 -11.27 -7.15
N ALA A 80 -0.30 -12.13 -7.94
CA ALA A 80 -0.50 -13.56 -7.83
C ALA A 80 -0.06 -14.04 -6.44
N ALA A 81 -0.81 -14.99 -5.87
CA ALA A 81 -0.36 -15.65 -4.66
C ALA A 81 1.01 -16.31 -4.94
N PRO A 82 1.98 -16.15 -4.05
CA PRO A 82 3.29 -16.75 -4.23
C PRO A 82 3.15 -18.28 -4.28
N THR A 83 3.85 -18.92 -5.21
CA THR A 83 3.84 -20.37 -5.30
C THR A 83 4.68 -20.95 -4.17
N SER A 84 4.13 -21.96 -3.49
CA SER A 84 4.88 -22.78 -2.54
C SER A 84 5.22 -24.12 -3.16
N HIS A 85 6.32 -24.71 -2.71
CA HIS A 85 6.72 -26.05 -3.09
C HIS A 85 6.88 -26.92 -1.83
N PRO A 86 6.51 -28.21 -1.90
CA PRO A 86 6.67 -29.11 -0.78
C PRO A 86 8.15 -29.30 -0.47
N VAL A 87 8.47 -29.35 0.82
CA VAL A 87 9.80 -29.67 1.33
C VAL A 87 9.67 -30.77 2.37
N THR A 88 10.64 -31.68 2.39
CA THR A 88 10.85 -32.64 3.47
C THR A 88 12.30 -32.55 3.92
N LEU A 89 12.50 -32.44 5.21
CA LEU A 89 13.80 -32.25 5.84
C LEU A 89 13.94 -33.18 7.03
N ASP A 90 15.00 -33.97 7.03
CA ASP A 90 15.46 -34.67 8.24
C ASP A 90 16.36 -33.73 9.04
N ALA A 91 15.91 -33.41 10.25
CA ALA A 91 16.64 -32.54 11.17
C ALA A 91 17.04 -33.36 12.41
N PRO A 92 18.26 -33.18 12.91
CA PRO A 92 18.68 -33.92 14.08
C PRO A 92 18.08 -33.30 15.34
N LEU A 93 17.60 -34.15 16.25
CA LEU A 93 17.02 -33.75 17.53
C LEU A 93 18.15 -33.51 18.54
N ARG A 94 18.31 -32.25 18.96
CA ARG A 94 19.32 -31.83 19.93
C ARG A 94 18.68 -31.80 21.32
N ALA A 95 19.17 -32.61 22.24
CA ALA A 95 18.72 -32.56 23.62
C ALA A 95 19.18 -31.25 24.29
N VAL A 96 18.27 -30.58 25.00
CA VAL A 96 18.60 -29.44 25.85
C VAL A 96 18.89 -29.97 27.25
N PRO A 97 20.11 -29.77 27.79
CA PRO A 97 20.45 -30.17 29.15
C PRO A 97 19.43 -29.65 30.17
N ALA A 98 19.01 -30.52 31.10
CA ALA A 98 18.14 -30.11 32.18
C ALA A 98 18.80 -29.01 33.04
N ALA A 99 18.05 -27.98 33.39
CA ALA A 99 18.53 -26.98 34.33
C ALA A 99 18.67 -27.60 35.73
N VAL A 100 19.69 -27.16 36.47
CA VAL A 100 19.88 -27.51 37.88
C VAL A 100 19.35 -26.35 38.70
N ASP A 101 18.56 -26.64 39.73
CA ASP A 101 17.94 -25.61 40.57
C ASP A 101 19.00 -24.67 41.17
N GLY A 102 18.76 -23.36 41.06
CA GLY A 102 19.67 -22.32 41.53
C GLY A 102 20.92 -22.09 40.65
N VAL A 103 21.08 -22.80 39.54
CA VAL A 103 22.19 -22.65 38.60
C VAL A 103 21.67 -22.17 37.23
N PRO A 104 22.36 -21.23 36.56
CA PRO A 104 22.03 -20.88 35.17
C PRO A 104 22.03 -22.13 34.28
N GLY A 105 20.91 -22.38 33.62
CA GLY A 105 20.74 -23.52 32.70
C GLY A 105 21.55 -23.39 31.41
N ALA A 106 21.40 -24.36 30.51
CA ALA A 106 22.07 -24.33 29.21
C ALA A 106 21.70 -23.06 28.43
N ARG A 107 22.70 -22.42 27.83
CA ARG A 107 22.49 -21.26 26.97
C ARG A 107 22.37 -21.73 25.53
N ILE A 108 21.23 -21.40 24.92
CA ILE A 108 20.96 -21.72 23.52
C ILE A 108 21.25 -20.48 22.70
N GLN A 109 22.17 -20.59 21.74
CA GLN A 109 22.56 -19.51 20.86
C GLN A 109 22.49 -19.95 19.40
N ARG A 110 22.51 -18.96 18.51
CA ARG A 110 22.65 -19.16 17.08
C ARG A 110 24.11 -18.90 16.69
N SER A 111 24.74 -19.83 15.98
CA SER A 111 26.07 -19.59 15.39
C SER A 111 25.99 -18.56 14.27
N THR A 112 27.13 -18.01 13.85
CA THR A 112 27.22 -17.13 12.68
C THR A 112 26.74 -17.79 11.39
N ASN A 113 26.81 -19.12 11.31
CA ASN A 113 26.30 -19.92 10.18
C ASN A 113 24.82 -20.29 10.35
N GLY A 114 24.20 -19.89 11.44
CA GLY A 114 22.78 -20.08 11.71
C GLY A 114 22.42 -21.38 12.44
N ASP A 115 23.39 -22.19 12.83
CA ASP A 115 23.18 -23.43 13.58
C ASP A 115 22.78 -23.16 15.04
N ILE A 116 22.06 -24.11 15.64
CA ILE A 116 21.81 -24.11 17.09
C ILE A 116 23.10 -24.54 17.81
N VAL A 117 23.59 -23.70 18.71
CA VAL A 117 24.68 -23.98 19.64
C VAL A 117 24.07 -24.07 21.04
N ILE A 118 24.26 -25.20 21.71
CA ILE A 118 23.83 -25.41 23.09
C ILE A 118 25.08 -25.41 23.95
N GLU A 119 25.31 -24.31 24.67
CA GLU A 119 26.36 -24.23 25.69
C GLU A 119 25.80 -24.82 26.98
N PRO A 120 26.36 -25.94 27.47
CA PRO A 120 25.91 -26.52 28.73
C PRO A 120 26.17 -25.56 29.90
N GLY A 121 25.36 -25.68 30.95
CA GLY A 121 25.58 -24.94 32.19
C GLY A 121 26.92 -25.31 32.85
N PRO A 122 27.37 -24.53 33.84
CA PRO A 122 28.64 -24.77 34.54
C PRO A 122 28.66 -26.07 35.36
N VAL A 123 27.50 -26.70 35.54
CA VAL A 123 27.34 -27.96 36.27
C VAL A 123 26.74 -28.99 35.33
N ALA A 124 27.27 -30.21 35.37
CA ALA A 124 26.74 -31.32 34.60
C ALA A 124 25.30 -31.65 35.05
N PRO A 125 24.33 -31.79 34.13
CA PRO A 125 22.97 -32.13 34.48
C PRO A 125 22.90 -33.56 35.03
N THR A 126 22.10 -33.77 36.09
CA THR A 126 21.84 -35.09 36.67
C THR A 126 20.48 -35.67 36.24
N ALA A 127 19.58 -34.83 35.73
CA ALA A 127 18.27 -35.23 35.24
C ALA A 127 18.26 -35.49 33.73
N THR A 128 17.42 -36.42 33.29
CA THR A 128 17.16 -36.66 31.87
C THR A 128 16.59 -35.41 31.20
N PRO A 129 17.06 -35.04 30.00
CA PRO A 129 16.47 -33.96 29.21
C PRO A 129 14.95 -34.12 29.07
N ARG A 130 14.22 -33.01 29.10
CA ARG A 130 12.76 -32.95 28.85
C ARG A 130 12.43 -32.13 27.59
N VAL A 131 13.45 -31.56 26.95
CA VAL A 131 13.31 -30.61 25.85
C VAL A 131 14.29 -30.97 24.75
N TRP A 132 13.81 -31.02 23.51
CA TRP A 132 14.60 -31.24 22.32
C TRP A 132 14.36 -30.13 21.31
N LEU A 133 15.41 -29.73 20.61
CA LEU A 133 15.39 -28.68 19.59
C LEU A 133 15.84 -29.23 18.24
N PHE A 134 15.28 -28.69 17.16
CA PHE A 134 15.84 -28.88 15.83
C PHE A 134 15.69 -27.61 14.98
N ASP A 135 16.61 -27.43 14.03
CA ASP A 135 16.65 -26.32 13.08
C ASP A 135 16.17 -26.79 11.71
N ALA A 136 15.09 -26.19 11.22
CA ALA A 136 14.56 -26.45 9.88
C ALA A 136 15.38 -25.79 8.75
N ARG A 137 16.50 -25.13 9.08
CA ARG A 137 17.44 -24.39 8.20
C ARG A 137 16.85 -23.13 7.56
N SER A 138 15.56 -23.15 7.26
CA SER A 138 14.75 -22.06 6.72
C SER A 138 13.39 -22.03 7.43
N ALA A 139 12.62 -20.97 7.21
CA ALA A 139 11.25 -20.93 7.71
C ALA A 139 10.36 -21.80 6.82
N ILE A 140 9.78 -22.86 7.39
CA ILE A 140 8.93 -23.82 6.69
C ILE A 140 7.51 -23.68 7.26
N ALA A 141 6.50 -23.56 6.40
CA ALA A 141 5.10 -23.72 6.78
C ALA A 141 4.85 -25.20 7.11
N PRO A 142 4.70 -25.59 8.38
CA PRO A 142 4.76 -26.99 8.76
C PRO A 142 3.43 -27.71 8.54
N GLU A 143 3.51 -28.97 8.09
CA GLU A 143 2.34 -29.83 7.90
C GLU A 143 2.42 -31.08 8.79
N ARG A 144 3.61 -31.65 8.99
CA ARG A 144 3.79 -32.80 9.89
C ARG A 144 5.22 -32.94 10.40
N LEU A 145 5.34 -33.51 11.59
CA LEU A 145 6.57 -34.08 12.13
C LEU A 145 6.43 -35.58 12.22
N GLU A 146 7.44 -36.30 11.76
CA GLU A 146 7.54 -37.75 11.84
C GLU A 146 8.84 -38.09 12.58
N PHE A 147 8.71 -38.69 13.77
CA PHE A 147 9.87 -39.09 14.57
C PHE A 147 10.43 -40.40 14.03
N ALA A 148 11.75 -40.59 14.06
CA ALA A 148 12.40 -41.82 13.60
C ALA A 148 11.86 -43.08 14.31
N ALA A 149 12.04 -44.25 13.67
CA ALA A 149 11.49 -45.50 14.19
C ALA A 149 12.09 -45.85 15.55
N ILE A 150 11.25 -46.34 16.46
CA ILE A 150 11.60 -46.75 17.81
C ILE A 150 11.51 -48.27 17.87
N ASP A 151 12.50 -48.93 18.45
CA ASP A 151 12.65 -50.39 18.45
C ASP A 151 12.03 -51.10 19.67
N HIS A 152 11.48 -50.32 20.60
CA HIS A 152 10.84 -50.74 21.84
C HIS A 152 9.54 -49.98 22.10
N ASP A 153 8.75 -50.46 23.07
CA ASP A 153 7.47 -49.86 23.40
C ASP A 153 7.66 -48.49 24.06
N VAL A 154 6.99 -47.47 23.53
CA VAL A 154 7.03 -46.09 24.01
C VAL A 154 5.62 -45.52 24.08
N ASN A 155 5.33 -44.77 25.13
CA ASN A 155 4.17 -43.91 25.24
C ASN A 155 4.62 -42.57 25.82
N LEU A 156 4.63 -41.54 24.96
CA LEU A 156 5.16 -40.22 25.27
C LEU A 156 4.07 -39.16 25.01
N GLY A 157 3.85 -38.28 25.97
CA GLY A 157 3.05 -37.07 25.77
C GLY A 157 3.96 -35.87 25.50
N VAL A 158 3.76 -35.16 24.39
CA VAL A 158 4.59 -34.03 23.96
C VAL A 158 3.81 -32.78 23.59
N ASP A 159 4.43 -31.64 23.86
CA ASP A 159 4.06 -30.35 23.28
C ASP A 159 5.09 -29.98 22.20
N VAL A 160 4.64 -29.31 21.14
CA VAL A 160 5.51 -28.78 20.09
C VAL A 160 5.36 -27.27 20.06
N ASP A 161 6.47 -26.56 20.26
CA ASP A 161 6.56 -25.11 20.10
C ASP A 161 7.40 -24.75 18.87
N THR A 162 7.15 -23.56 18.33
CA THR A 162 7.85 -23.00 17.17
C THR A 162 8.37 -21.60 17.43
N SER A 163 9.50 -21.25 16.81
CA SER A 163 10.14 -19.92 16.92
C SER A 163 10.87 -19.56 15.61
N ASN A 164 11.12 -18.27 15.41
CA ASN A 164 11.96 -17.75 14.32
C ASN A 164 13.29 -17.18 14.81
N ASP A 165 13.48 -17.02 16.12
CA ASP A 165 14.64 -16.36 16.73
C ASP A 165 15.23 -17.09 17.95
N LEU A 166 14.66 -18.24 18.33
CA LEU A 166 14.98 -19.03 19.53
C LEU A 166 14.62 -18.34 20.87
N GLN A 167 14.03 -17.14 20.83
CA GLN A 167 13.67 -16.35 22.01
C GLN A 167 12.15 -16.37 22.21
N ASP A 168 11.41 -16.03 21.16
CA ASP A 168 9.95 -15.99 21.19
C ASP A 168 9.38 -17.32 20.71
N TRP A 169 8.81 -18.08 21.66
CA TRP A 169 8.26 -19.41 21.43
C TRP A 169 6.74 -19.40 21.46
N ASN A 170 6.13 -19.96 20.43
CA ASN A 170 4.69 -20.14 20.32
C ASN A 170 4.35 -21.64 20.35
N THR A 171 3.49 -22.06 21.29
CA THR A 171 3.02 -23.44 21.34
C THR A 171 2.09 -23.73 20.17
N ARG A 172 2.48 -24.68 19.34
CA ARG A 172 1.74 -25.10 18.14
C ARG A 172 0.85 -26.30 18.41
N VAL A 173 1.37 -27.28 19.15
CA VAL A 173 0.64 -28.50 19.51
C VAL A 173 0.77 -28.72 21.00
N ARG A 174 -0.34 -29.11 21.64
CA ARG A 174 -0.38 -29.50 23.05
C ARG A 174 -0.83 -30.94 23.19
N GLY A 175 -0.16 -31.71 24.04
CA GLY A 175 -0.57 -33.06 24.43
C GLY A 175 -0.65 -34.07 23.29
N ALA A 176 0.19 -33.93 22.25
CA ALA A 176 0.31 -34.97 21.24
C ALA A 176 0.90 -36.23 21.85
N SER A 177 0.42 -37.40 21.42
CA SER A 177 0.93 -38.68 21.88
C SER A 177 1.81 -39.31 20.80
N ILE A 178 3.00 -39.76 21.19
CA ILE A 178 3.86 -40.62 20.38
C ILE A 178 3.81 -42.01 21.00
N VAL A 179 3.30 -42.98 20.24
CA VAL A 179 3.10 -44.35 20.72
C VAL A 179 3.75 -45.34 19.77
N THR A 180 4.55 -46.25 20.33
CA THR A 180 5.02 -47.46 19.66
C THR A 180 4.69 -48.61 20.59
N LEU A 181 3.93 -49.61 20.14
CA LEU A 181 3.52 -50.75 20.97
C LEU A 181 3.50 -52.03 20.14
N GLY A 182 4.23 -53.06 20.60
CA GLY A 182 4.17 -54.42 20.08
C GLY A 182 4.83 -54.64 18.72
N LYS A 183 4.70 -55.86 18.19
CA LYS A 183 5.18 -56.29 16.87
C LYS A 183 4.10 -57.17 16.19
N GLY A 184 3.93 -57.06 14.87
CA GLY A 184 2.96 -57.86 14.09
C GLY A 184 1.57 -57.20 13.92
N ASP A 185 0.53 -58.01 13.71
CA ASP A 185 -0.81 -57.56 13.29
C ASP A 185 -1.59 -56.69 14.31
N GLY A 186 -1.09 -56.58 15.54
CA GLY A 186 -1.62 -55.70 16.59
C GLY A 186 -0.71 -54.55 16.98
N ALA A 187 0.37 -54.31 16.23
CA ALA A 187 1.31 -53.25 16.54
C ALA A 187 0.70 -51.86 16.30
N VAL A 188 0.97 -50.93 17.21
CA VAL A 188 0.59 -49.52 17.08
C VAL A 188 1.85 -48.71 16.83
N ASP A 189 1.88 -47.98 15.72
CA ASP A 189 2.96 -47.05 15.38
C ASP A 189 2.38 -45.66 15.06
N ALA A 190 2.36 -44.78 16.06
CA ALA A 190 1.87 -43.42 15.99
C ALA A 190 3.01 -42.44 16.30
N ARG A 191 3.88 -42.21 15.31
CA ARG A 191 5.04 -41.29 15.39
C ARG A 191 4.87 -40.00 14.60
N VAL A 192 3.69 -39.78 14.02
CA VAL A 192 3.40 -38.60 13.19
C VAL A 192 2.53 -37.61 13.94
N ILE A 193 3.03 -36.39 14.10
CA ILE A 193 2.29 -35.25 14.66
C ILE A 193 1.92 -34.32 13.51
N LYS A 194 0.62 -34.07 13.31
CA LYS A 194 0.14 -33.08 12.34
C LYS A 194 0.39 -31.67 12.85
N LEU A 195 0.91 -30.81 11.99
CA LEU A 195 1.15 -29.40 12.22
C LEU A 195 0.34 -28.56 11.22
N SER A 196 0.14 -27.28 11.53
CA SER A 196 -0.47 -26.32 10.61
C SER A 196 -0.16 -24.90 11.04
N GLY A 197 -0.07 -23.95 10.11
CA GLY A 197 -0.03 -22.49 10.36
C GLY A 197 1.22 -21.80 9.84
N SER A 198 1.52 -20.59 10.35
CA SER A 198 2.62 -19.75 9.88
C SER A 198 4.00 -20.46 9.82
N PRO A 199 4.85 -20.10 8.84
CA PRO A 199 6.20 -20.61 8.73
C PRO A 199 7.04 -20.38 9.99
N ALA A 200 7.81 -21.41 10.37
CA ALA A 200 8.76 -21.34 11.47
C ALA A 200 10.05 -22.07 11.13
N ARG A 201 11.18 -21.58 11.69
CA ARG A 201 12.50 -22.19 11.50
C ARG A 201 12.88 -23.14 12.63
N TYR A 202 12.64 -22.75 13.88
CA TYR A 202 13.07 -23.52 15.03
C TYR A 202 11.89 -24.20 15.69
N TYR A 203 12.11 -25.43 16.11
CA TYR A 203 11.09 -26.26 16.74
C TYR A 203 11.62 -26.80 18.05
N ARG A 204 10.73 -26.81 19.05
CA ARG A 204 11.01 -27.34 20.38
C ARG A 204 9.97 -28.39 20.74
N VAL A 205 10.43 -29.60 20.99
CA VAL A 205 9.60 -30.69 21.48
C VAL A 205 9.80 -30.78 22.99
N ARG A 206 8.73 -30.59 23.76
CA ARG A 206 8.73 -30.70 25.22
C ARG A 206 8.03 -31.98 25.62
N VAL A 207 8.70 -32.81 26.39
CA VAL A 207 8.13 -34.06 26.92
C VAL A 207 7.39 -33.75 28.22
N MET A 208 6.08 -33.97 28.18
CA MET A 208 5.16 -33.72 29.28
C MET A 208 4.90 -34.98 30.10
N SER A 209 4.97 -36.16 29.50
CA SER A 209 4.87 -37.45 30.18
C SER A 209 5.61 -38.55 29.41
N GLY A 210 6.04 -39.59 30.12
CA GLY A 210 6.91 -40.65 29.58
C GLY A 210 8.40 -40.28 29.60
N GLU A 211 9.22 -41.19 29.07
CA GLU A 211 10.66 -41.01 28.85
C GLU A 211 10.92 -40.96 27.35
N ALA A 212 11.74 -40.01 26.90
CA ALA A 212 12.02 -39.86 25.48
C ALA A 212 12.97 -40.96 25.00
N PRO A 213 12.66 -41.63 23.88
CA PRO A 213 13.54 -42.66 23.30
C PRO A 213 14.70 -42.07 22.47
N TRP A 214 14.89 -40.76 22.50
CA TRP A 214 15.86 -40.06 21.64
C TRP A 214 17.21 -39.92 22.31
N ALA A 215 18.27 -40.20 21.56
CA ALA A 215 19.64 -40.11 22.03
C ALA A 215 20.07 -38.66 22.33
N ILE A 216 20.80 -38.46 23.42
CA ILE A 216 21.27 -37.14 23.89
C ILE A 216 22.42 -36.62 23.02
N ASP A 217 23.21 -37.51 22.42
CA ASP A 217 24.30 -37.20 21.49
C ASP A 217 23.83 -36.69 20.11
N SER A 218 22.51 -36.52 19.97
CA SER A 218 21.85 -35.95 18.80
C SER A 218 22.00 -36.77 17.51
N THR A 219 22.16 -38.10 17.67
CA THR A 219 22.06 -39.09 16.60
C THR A 219 20.61 -39.39 16.20
N SER A 220 19.63 -39.05 17.05
CA SER A 220 18.21 -39.12 16.70
C SER A 220 17.79 -37.99 15.78
N SER A 221 16.85 -38.28 14.87
CA SER A 221 16.31 -37.32 13.91
C SER A 221 14.79 -37.26 13.94
N VAL A 222 14.26 -36.17 13.40
CA VAL A 222 12.86 -35.96 13.10
C VAL A 222 12.73 -35.46 11.66
N THR A 223 11.76 -36.00 10.95
CA THR A 223 11.42 -35.58 9.60
C THR A 223 10.34 -34.50 9.68
N LEU A 224 10.63 -33.30 9.21
CA LEU A 224 9.66 -32.23 9.02
C LEU A 224 9.22 -32.20 7.55
N SER A 225 7.93 -32.36 7.30
CA SER A 225 7.33 -32.06 6.00
C SER A 225 6.47 -30.81 6.08
N GLY A 226 6.51 -30.02 5.02
CA GLY A 226 5.70 -28.82 4.89
C GLY A 226 5.92 -28.17 3.53
N SER A 227 5.76 -26.86 3.46
CA SER A 227 6.02 -26.10 2.25
C SER A 227 6.86 -24.85 2.51
N VAL A 228 7.65 -24.49 1.50
CA VAL A 228 8.41 -23.24 1.47
C VAL A 228 7.86 -22.40 0.32
N GLU A 229 7.59 -21.14 0.63
CA GLU A 229 7.24 -20.14 -0.36
C GLU A 229 8.48 -19.79 -1.19
N ASP A 230 8.38 -19.86 -2.51
CA ASP A 230 9.48 -19.43 -3.36
C ASP A 230 9.58 -17.89 -3.31
N ALA A 231 10.69 -17.38 -2.77
CA ALA A 231 10.93 -15.96 -2.67
C ALA A 231 10.97 -15.27 -4.06
N ALA A 232 11.39 -15.99 -5.11
CA ALA A 232 11.33 -15.49 -6.50
C ALA A 232 9.90 -15.50 -7.06
N ALA A 233 8.99 -16.26 -6.45
CA ALA A 233 7.59 -16.31 -6.83
C ALA A 233 6.73 -15.21 -6.18
N LYS A 234 7.30 -14.32 -5.37
CA LYS A 234 6.60 -13.14 -4.86
C LYS A 234 6.33 -12.16 -6.00
N ASP A 235 5.08 -12.15 -6.43
CA ASP A 235 4.58 -11.20 -7.43
C ASP A 235 4.29 -9.86 -6.76
N GLU A 236 5.31 -9.19 -6.24
CA GLU A 236 5.20 -7.89 -5.58
C GLU A 236 6.10 -6.86 -6.27
N ALA A 237 5.62 -5.62 -6.38
CA ALA A 237 6.45 -4.51 -6.88
C ALA A 237 7.65 -4.31 -5.93
N LYS A 238 8.81 -3.96 -6.47
CA LYS A 238 10.04 -3.78 -5.68
C LYS A 238 9.87 -2.68 -4.61
N LEU A 239 10.44 -2.90 -3.43
CA LEU A 239 10.48 -1.88 -2.37
C LEU A 239 11.49 -0.82 -2.76
N LEU A 240 11.03 0.41 -2.91
CA LEU A 240 11.86 1.56 -3.21
C LEU A 240 12.03 2.38 -1.94
N TRP A 241 13.27 2.76 -1.67
CA TRP A 241 13.62 3.65 -0.55
C TRP A 241 13.85 5.05 -1.09
N LEU A 242 13.19 6.02 -0.48
CA LEU A 242 13.38 7.45 -0.75
C LEU A 242 13.88 8.13 0.51
N ASP A 243 15.07 8.72 0.43
CA ASP A 243 15.58 9.61 1.48
C ASP A 243 14.84 10.95 1.39
N VAL A 244 14.26 11.38 2.51
CA VAL A 244 13.46 12.60 2.58
C VAL A 244 14.22 13.63 3.41
N PRO A 245 14.57 14.79 2.82
CA PRO A 245 15.22 15.84 3.58
C PRO A 245 14.25 16.39 4.63
N VAL A 246 14.81 16.82 5.76
CA VAL A 246 14.03 17.57 6.76
C VAL A 246 13.56 18.89 6.15
N GLY A 247 12.29 19.19 6.33
CA GLY A 247 11.69 20.47 5.98
C GLY A 247 11.68 21.38 7.20
N ASP A 248 10.50 21.54 7.81
CA ASP A 248 10.34 22.38 8.99
C ASP A 248 10.79 21.65 10.26
N THR A 249 11.38 22.39 11.19
CA THR A 249 11.65 21.91 12.56
C THR A 249 11.00 22.88 13.54
N LYS A 250 10.17 22.37 14.46
CA LYS A 250 9.37 23.18 15.37
C LYS A 250 9.50 22.65 16.80
N SER A 251 9.69 23.55 17.76
CA SER A 251 9.59 23.18 19.18
C SER A 251 8.13 22.82 19.49
N SER A 252 7.92 21.68 20.13
CA SER A 252 6.59 21.10 20.38
C SER A 252 6.57 20.48 21.77
N GLY A 253 5.89 21.14 22.71
CA GLY A 253 5.93 20.77 24.13
C GLY A 253 7.35 20.88 24.71
N GLN A 254 7.86 19.77 25.26
CA GLN A 254 9.26 19.67 25.73
C GLN A 254 10.23 19.14 24.67
N GLY A 255 9.70 18.79 23.49
CA GLY A 255 10.44 18.14 22.42
C GLY A 255 10.52 18.97 21.14
N VAL A 256 10.87 18.31 20.06
CA VAL A 256 11.04 18.89 18.73
C VAL A 256 10.30 18.02 17.71
N ASP A 257 9.51 18.66 16.87
CA ASP A 257 8.87 18.07 15.70
C ASP A 257 9.74 18.35 14.46
N TYR A 258 10.04 17.29 13.70
CA TYR A 258 10.73 17.35 12.42
C TYR A 258 9.75 16.92 11.32
N ASP A 259 9.42 17.84 10.42
CA ASP A 259 8.47 17.63 9.31
C ASP A 259 9.21 17.25 8.03
N TYR A 260 8.78 16.15 7.39
CA TYR A 260 9.37 15.61 6.17
C TYR A 260 8.32 15.54 5.07
N ARG A 261 8.42 16.45 4.10
CA ARG A 261 7.51 16.52 2.96
C ARG A 261 8.04 15.67 1.81
N LEU A 262 7.23 14.71 1.37
CA LEU A 262 7.55 13.87 0.22
C LEU A 262 7.33 14.66 -1.08
N PRO A 263 8.06 14.32 -2.16
CA PRO A 263 7.90 14.95 -3.47
C PRO A 263 6.52 14.68 -4.10
N ALA A 264 5.86 13.61 -3.67
CA ALA A 264 4.52 13.22 -4.08
C ALA A 264 3.80 12.47 -2.96
N ALA A 265 2.48 12.28 -3.11
CA ALA A 265 1.69 11.47 -2.18
C ALA A 265 1.94 9.96 -2.41
N LEU A 266 3.03 9.42 -1.87
CA LEU A 266 3.47 8.04 -2.13
C LEU A 266 2.78 7.01 -1.21
N PRO A 267 2.53 5.77 -1.67
CA PRO A 267 1.99 4.69 -0.86
C PRO A 267 3.04 4.15 0.13
N VAL A 268 3.36 4.95 1.15
CA VAL A 268 4.38 4.61 2.15
C VAL A 268 3.94 3.39 2.94
N ASN A 269 4.80 2.37 3.00
CA ASN A 269 4.56 1.13 3.76
C ASN A 269 5.68 0.83 4.77
N SER A 270 6.81 1.53 4.70
CA SER A 270 7.89 1.34 5.66
C SER A 270 8.53 2.69 6.00
N VAL A 271 8.98 2.85 7.24
CA VAL A 271 9.68 4.06 7.70
C VAL A 271 10.95 3.64 8.43
N ARG A 272 12.09 4.24 8.10
CA ARG A 272 13.32 4.03 8.86
C ARG A 272 14.01 5.36 9.12
N VAL A 273 14.79 5.40 10.20
CA VAL A 273 15.48 6.60 10.63
C VAL A 273 16.90 6.27 11.02
N THR A 274 17.83 7.14 10.63
CA THR A 274 19.20 7.14 11.13
C THR A 274 19.52 8.47 11.80
N LEU A 275 20.27 8.43 12.90
CA LEU A 275 20.71 9.63 13.61
C LEU A 275 21.95 10.26 12.97
N GLY A 276 22.13 11.55 13.21
CA GLY A 276 23.37 12.25 12.94
C GLY A 276 24.51 11.72 13.81
N LYS A 277 25.75 12.11 13.50
CA LYS A 277 26.94 11.59 14.20
C LYS A 277 27.05 12.06 15.66
N SER A 278 26.28 13.09 16.01
CA SER A 278 26.36 13.77 17.30
C SER A 278 25.39 13.19 18.35
N ASP A 279 24.50 12.29 17.97
CA ASP A 279 23.47 11.71 18.85
C ASP A 279 23.65 10.20 19.00
N SER A 280 23.61 9.71 20.25
CA SER A 280 23.90 8.31 20.58
C SER A 280 22.66 7.43 20.72
N VAL A 281 21.48 8.01 20.95
CA VAL A 281 20.22 7.28 21.02
C VAL A 281 19.08 8.27 20.90
N ALA A 282 18.01 7.89 20.21
CA ALA A 282 16.78 8.66 20.16
C ALA A 282 15.57 7.73 20.19
N ARG A 283 14.50 8.20 20.86
CA ARG A 283 13.16 7.65 20.73
C ARG A 283 12.34 8.65 19.93
N LEU A 284 11.80 8.21 18.80
CA LEU A 284 11.09 9.05 17.84
C LEU A 284 9.69 8.50 17.63
N ASP A 285 8.68 9.32 17.89
CA ASP A 285 7.30 8.98 17.58
C ASP A 285 6.98 9.46 16.16
N ALA A 286 6.67 8.53 15.27
CA ALA A 286 6.37 8.79 13.87
C ALA A 286 4.86 8.96 13.67
N SER A 287 4.47 9.99 12.93
CA SER A 287 3.09 10.24 12.52
C SER A 287 3.00 10.71 11.07
N ALA A 288 1.89 10.44 10.41
CA ALA A 288 1.54 11.04 9.12
C ALA A 288 0.61 12.22 9.38
N VAL A 289 0.90 13.38 8.79
CA VAL A 289 0.07 14.57 8.95
C VAL A 289 -0.90 14.64 7.77
N GLU A 290 -2.20 14.68 8.06
CA GLU A 290 -3.27 14.80 7.06
C GLU A 290 -3.99 16.15 7.22
N GLY A 291 -3.80 17.04 6.26
CA GLY A 291 -4.34 18.40 6.33
C GLY A 291 -3.74 19.21 7.48
N THR A 292 -4.53 20.14 8.04
CA THR A 292 -4.05 21.07 9.09
C THR A 292 -4.29 20.57 10.52
N MET A 293 -5.18 19.59 10.73
CA MET A 293 -5.69 19.25 12.06
C MET A 293 -5.71 17.74 12.35
N SER A 294 -5.31 16.88 11.41
CA SER A 294 -5.31 15.43 11.61
C SER A 294 -3.91 14.86 11.52
N SER A 295 -3.61 13.89 12.40
CA SER A 295 -2.42 13.07 12.30
C SER A 295 -2.74 11.61 12.60
N GLU A 296 -2.16 10.71 11.81
CA GLU A 296 -2.20 9.26 12.02
C GLU A 296 -0.91 8.85 12.73
N ALA A 297 -1.01 8.24 13.91
CA ALA A 297 0.14 7.65 14.57
C ALA A 297 0.62 6.40 13.80
N LEU A 298 1.90 6.38 13.43
CA LEU A 298 2.51 5.27 12.69
C LEU A 298 3.24 4.30 13.62
N GLY A 299 3.80 4.79 14.71
CA GLY A 299 4.49 3.99 15.72
C GLY A 299 5.70 4.73 16.31
N THR A 300 6.45 4.03 17.15
CA THR A 300 7.66 4.56 17.79
C THR A 300 8.90 3.83 17.27
N LEU A 301 9.94 4.59 16.97
CA LEU A 301 11.26 4.11 16.58
C LEU A 301 12.25 4.36 17.73
N VAL A 302 13.06 3.37 18.03
CA VAL A 302 14.24 3.52 18.90
C VAL A 302 15.47 3.34 18.02
N VAL A 303 16.31 4.37 17.96
CA VAL A 303 17.42 4.45 17.02
C VAL A 303 18.74 4.57 17.77
N THR A 304 19.69 3.72 17.43
CA THR A 304 21.08 3.71 17.94
C THR A 304 22.09 3.88 16.79
N PRO A 305 23.34 4.31 17.05
CA PRO A 305 24.30 4.76 16.02
C PRO A 305 24.88 3.60 15.23
N ASP A 306 25.03 2.44 15.87
CA ASP A 306 25.44 1.15 15.29
C ASP A 306 24.37 0.56 14.35
N GLY A 307 23.17 1.16 14.33
CA GLY A 307 22.22 1.04 13.24
C GLY A 307 21.55 -0.32 13.11
N THR A 308 21.74 -1.27 14.02
CA THR A 308 21.05 -2.57 14.01
C THR A 308 19.55 -2.44 14.26
N GLU A 309 19.14 -1.53 15.16
CA GLU A 309 17.71 -1.24 15.41
C GLU A 309 17.17 -0.11 14.52
N GLY A 310 17.95 0.96 14.29
CA GLY A 310 17.58 2.03 13.35
C GLY A 310 17.45 1.60 11.89
N ARG A 311 18.13 0.51 11.49
CA ARG A 311 17.95 -0.10 10.16
C ARG A 311 16.72 -0.99 10.09
N ARG A 312 16.12 -1.44 11.19
CA ARG A 312 14.86 -2.17 11.08
C ARG A 312 13.75 -1.18 10.76
N PRO A 313 13.11 -1.30 9.59
CA PRO A 313 12.03 -0.39 9.26
C PRO A 313 10.84 -0.64 10.19
N LEU A 314 10.20 0.45 10.60
CA LEU A 314 8.84 0.43 11.12
C LEU A 314 7.91 0.18 9.93
N GLU A 315 7.32 -1.01 9.87
CA GLU A 315 6.31 -1.34 8.87
C GLU A 315 4.98 -0.66 9.22
N VAL A 316 4.34 -0.04 8.23
CA VAL A 316 3.11 0.72 8.38
C VAL A 316 2.11 0.31 7.29
N ASN A 317 0.83 0.55 7.51
CA ASN A 317 -0.19 0.30 6.49
C ASN A 317 0.08 1.17 5.25
N ALA A 318 0.14 0.56 4.07
CA ALA A 318 0.38 1.24 2.81
C ALA A 318 -0.74 2.27 2.53
N ARG A 319 -0.39 3.57 2.58
CA ARG A 319 -1.31 4.68 2.27
C ARG A 319 -0.56 5.83 1.62
N ARG A 320 -1.25 6.58 0.76
CA ARG A 320 -0.72 7.77 0.11
C ARG A 320 -0.48 8.88 1.13
N ARG A 321 0.78 9.16 1.44
CA ARG A 321 1.25 10.16 2.41
C ARG A 321 2.18 11.15 1.73
N ASP A 322 2.07 12.42 2.09
CA ASP A 322 2.87 13.54 1.58
C ASP A 322 3.65 14.25 2.69
N LEU A 323 3.24 14.11 3.94
CA LEU A 323 3.91 14.69 5.09
C LEU A 323 4.00 13.67 6.21
N LEU A 324 5.23 13.37 6.62
CA LEU A 324 5.53 12.64 7.85
C LEU A 324 6.13 13.58 8.88
N ARG A 325 5.85 13.33 10.15
CA ARG A 325 6.42 14.04 11.28
C ARG A 325 7.08 13.05 12.23
N LEU A 326 8.31 13.36 12.62
CA LEU A 326 9.00 12.69 13.72
C LEU A 326 8.99 13.63 14.92
N HIS A 327 8.41 13.16 16.04
CA HIS A 327 8.49 13.87 17.31
C HIS A 327 9.59 13.25 18.17
N SER A 328 10.51 14.08 18.66
CA SER A 328 11.49 13.70 19.67
C SER A 328 11.22 14.43 20.97
N ALA A 329 10.92 13.71 22.04
CA ALA A 329 10.71 14.31 23.37
C ALA A 329 11.99 14.94 23.94
N THR A 330 13.16 14.52 23.46
CA THR A 330 14.46 15.12 23.80
C THR A 330 15.03 15.81 22.55
N PRO A 331 15.35 17.11 22.60
CA PRO A 331 15.94 17.80 21.46
C PRO A 331 17.23 17.10 20.97
N LEU A 332 17.26 16.75 19.68
CA LEU A 332 18.45 16.17 19.04
C LEU A 332 19.39 17.28 18.59
N ARG A 333 20.69 16.98 18.53
CA ARG A 333 21.71 17.94 18.06
C ARG A 333 21.61 18.15 16.55
N GLU A 334 21.30 17.09 15.82
CA GLU A 334 21.07 17.10 14.38
C GLU A 334 19.68 16.56 14.06
N ALA A 335 19.06 17.06 13.00
CA ALA A 335 17.79 16.50 12.53
C ALA A 335 18.01 15.04 12.09
N PRO A 336 17.11 14.11 12.46
CA PRO A 336 17.23 12.73 12.03
C PRO A 336 17.10 12.61 10.51
N HIS A 337 17.77 11.62 9.91
CA HIS A 337 17.61 11.31 8.50
C HIS A 337 16.47 10.31 8.33
N LEU A 338 15.42 10.70 7.62
CA LEU A 338 14.27 9.86 7.32
C LEU A 338 14.43 9.21 5.95
N SER A 339 14.23 7.89 5.88
CA SER A 339 13.96 7.21 4.61
C SER A 339 12.59 6.54 4.67
N VAL A 340 11.82 6.69 3.61
CA VAL A 340 10.51 6.06 3.45
C VAL A 340 10.59 4.94 2.42
N GLY A 341 10.07 3.78 2.79
CA GLY A 341 9.85 2.65 1.91
C GLY A 341 8.46 2.74 1.30
N TRP A 342 8.38 2.52 -0.01
CA TRP A 342 7.12 2.44 -0.75
C TRP A 342 7.23 1.44 -1.89
N ARG A 343 6.09 0.91 -2.34
CA ARG A 343 6.00 0.02 -3.49
C ARG A 343 5.11 0.68 -4.55
N PRO A 344 5.55 0.78 -5.81
CA PRO A 344 4.70 1.27 -6.89
C PRO A 344 3.39 0.49 -7.00
N ASP A 345 2.30 1.21 -7.19
CA ASP A 345 1.04 0.64 -7.64
C ASP A 345 1.25 0.10 -9.05
N ARG A 346 0.71 -1.10 -9.28
CA ARG A 346 0.78 -1.76 -10.57
C ARG A 346 -0.59 -1.77 -11.21
N PHE A 347 -0.64 -1.49 -12.50
CA PHE A 347 -1.84 -1.59 -13.31
C PHE A 347 -1.65 -2.65 -14.36
N VAL A 348 -2.71 -3.42 -14.60
CA VAL A 348 -2.79 -4.34 -15.71
C VAL A 348 -3.71 -3.75 -16.76
N PHE A 349 -3.36 -3.88 -18.04
CA PHE A 349 -4.25 -3.56 -19.15
C PHE A 349 -4.27 -4.66 -20.20
N LEU A 350 -5.41 -4.79 -20.88
CA LEU A 350 -5.61 -5.74 -21.97
C LEU A 350 -5.26 -5.08 -23.31
N PRO A 351 -4.61 -5.80 -24.24
CA PRO A 351 -4.22 -5.30 -25.56
C PRO A 351 -5.44 -5.08 -26.47
N GLU A 352 -6.16 -3.98 -26.27
CA GLU A 352 -7.24 -3.55 -27.16
C GLU A 352 -6.75 -2.43 -28.08
N GLY A 353 -7.28 -2.34 -29.31
CA GLY A 353 -6.85 -1.31 -30.27
C GLY A 353 -5.43 -1.52 -30.80
N LYS A 354 -4.81 -0.43 -31.29
CA LYS A 354 -3.45 -0.44 -31.83
C LYS A 354 -2.49 0.29 -30.90
N GLY A 355 -1.30 -0.27 -30.68
CA GLY A 355 -0.20 0.47 -30.08
C GLY A 355 0.33 1.58 -31.01
N PRO A 356 1.16 2.52 -30.51
CA PRO A 356 1.71 2.55 -29.16
C PRO A 356 0.69 2.96 -28.10
N TYR A 357 0.78 2.35 -26.93
CA TYR A 357 -0.05 2.69 -25.77
C TYR A 357 0.56 3.84 -24.98
N ARG A 358 -0.26 4.59 -24.23
CA ARG A 358 0.21 5.61 -23.28
C ARG A 358 -0.50 5.49 -21.94
N LEU A 359 0.24 5.71 -20.86
CA LEU A 359 -0.29 5.92 -19.52
C LEU A 359 -0.60 7.41 -19.36
N LEU A 360 -1.86 7.77 -19.09
CA LEU A 360 -2.27 9.14 -18.79
C LEU A 360 -2.66 9.25 -17.32
N VAL A 361 -2.27 10.35 -16.67
CA VAL A 361 -2.48 10.54 -15.23
C VAL A 361 -2.96 11.95 -14.95
N GLY A 362 -3.87 12.07 -14.00
CA GLY A 362 -4.27 13.34 -13.40
C GLY A 362 -5.35 14.03 -14.21
N SER A 363 -6.60 13.82 -13.85
CA SER A 363 -7.74 14.51 -14.46
C SER A 363 -8.81 14.83 -13.43
N ALA A 364 -9.35 16.04 -13.48
CA ALA A 364 -10.54 16.42 -12.72
C ALA A 364 -11.84 15.91 -13.36
N ARG A 365 -11.82 15.59 -14.67
CA ARG A 365 -13.02 15.36 -15.48
C ARG A 365 -13.16 13.91 -15.92
N GLU A 366 -12.04 13.25 -16.19
CA GLU A 366 -12.00 11.89 -16.67
C GLU A 366 -11.55 10.92 -15.58
N ARG A 367 -12.23 9.78 -15.53
CA ARG A 367 -11.87 8.66 -14.66
C ARG A 367 -12.03 7.38 -15.46
N ARG A 368 -11.15 6.43 -15.20
CA ARG A 368 -11.23 5.07 -15.72
C ARG A 368 -12.53 4.41 -15.24
N PRO A 369 -13.27 3.74 -16.13
CA PRO A 369 -14.35 2.86 -15.72
C PRO A 369 -13.85 1.71 -14.83
N ALA A 370 -14.73 1.14 -14.01
CA ALA A 370 -14.42 -0.04 -13.20
C ALA A 370 -14.48 -1.32 -14.07
N TRP A 371 -13.53 -1.47 -14.99
CA TRP A 371 -13.44 -2.67 -15.83
C TRP A 371 -13.09 -3.92 -15.01
N PRO A 372 -13.67 -5.09 -15.33
CA PRO A 372 -13.42 -6.35 -14.61
C PRO A 372 -12.07 -6.99 -15.00
N VAL A 373 -10.98 -6.22 -14.99
CA VAL A 373 -9.65 -6.70 -15.38
C VAL A 373 -9.13 -7.80 -14.45
N GLY A 374 -9.54 -7.80 -13.19
CA GLY A 374 -9.22 -8.86 -12.23
C GLY A 374 -9.80 -10.23 -12.65
N ASP A 375 -11.00 -10.24 -13.22
CA ASP A 375 -11.64 -11.45 -13.73
C ASP A 375 -10.93 -11.94 -14.99
N ALA A 376 -10.53 -11.02 -15.88
CA ALA A 376 -9.75 -11.35 -17.07
C ALA A 376 -8.39 -11.96 -16.71
N VAL A 377 -7.65 -11.37 -15.76
CA VAL A 377 -6.39 -11.92 -15.24
C VAL A 377 -6.62 -13.29 -14.60
N THR A 378 -7.69 -13.46 -13.84
CA THR A 378 -8.04 -14.75 -13.22
C THR A 378 -8.34 -15.82 -14.27
N ALA A 379 -9.03 -15.47 -15.35
CA ALA A 379 -9.29 -16.37 -16.47
C ALA A 379 -7.98 -16.77 -17.19
N LEU A 380 -7.07 -15.81 -17.41
CA LEU A 380 -5.74 -16.08 -18.00
C LEU A 380 -4.91 -17.00 -17.10
N ARG A 381 -4.91 -16.81 -15.78
CA ARG A 381 -4.23 -17.74 -14.85
C ARG A 381 -4.83 -19.16 -14.88
N LYS A 382 -6.12 -19.31 -15.19
CA LYS A 382 -6.73 -20.64 -15.37
C LYS A 382 -6.29 -21.30 -16.68
N SER A 383 -6.09 -20.54 -17.76
CA SER A 383 -5.69 -21.09 -19.06
C SER A 383 -4.18 -21.31 -19.19
N GLU A 384 -3.37 -20.38 -18.68
CA GLU A 384 -1.91 -20.37 -18.82
C GLU A 384 -1.18 -21.02 -17.64
N GLY A 385 -1.87 -21.22 -16.51
CA GLY A 385 -1.32 -21.78 -15.27
C GLY A 385 -1.31 -20.77 -14.12
N ALA A 386 -1.40 -21.28 -12.89
CA ALA A 386 -1.57 -20.46 -11.69
C ALA A 386 -0.43 -19.44 -11.44
N ALA A 387 0.77 -19.74 -11.93
CA ALA A 387 1.94 -18.88 -11.84
C ALA A 387 2.05 -17.85 -12.99
N TRP A 388 1.14 -17.87 -13.96
CA TRP A 388 1.17 -16.92 -15.08
C TRP A 388 1.01 -15.48 -14.59
N ARG A 389 1.78 -14.59 -15.20
CA ARG A 389 1.79 -13.15 -14.92
C ARG A 389 1.66 -12.37 -16.23
N PRO A 390 1.06 -11.17 -16.21
CA PRO A 390 1.07 -10.28 -17.36
C PRO A 390 2.50 -9.88 -17.73
N ASP A 391 2.73 -9.57 -19.01
CA ASP A 391 4.05 -9.18 -19.50
C ASP A 391 4.43 -7.80 -18.97
N GLU A 392 5.65 -7.66 -18.45
CA GLU A 392 6.16 -6.38 -17.95
C GLU A 392 6.34 -5.37 -19.09
N THR A 393 5.96 -4.12 -18.83
CA THR A 393 6.16 -3.00 -19.74
C THR A 393 7.12 -1.98 -19.15
N THR A 394 7.72 -1.16 -20.01
CA THR A 394 8.52 -0.02 -19.59
C THR A 394 7.87 1.28 -20.03
N LEU A 395 8.06 2.32 -19.22
CA LEU A 395 7.63 3.67 -19.55
C LEU A 395 8.80 4.44 -20.17
N GLY A 396 8.53 5.08 -21.30
CA GLY A 396 9.46 6.06 -21.88
C GLY A 396 9.41 7.40 -21.12
N PRO A 397 10.12 8.43 -21.63
CA PRO A 397 10.14 9.73 -20.98
C PRO A 397 8.73 10.34 -20.91
N GLY A 398 8.44 10.92 -19.75
CA GLY A 398 7.17 11.58 -19.49
C GLY A 398 7.00 12.90 -20.24
N GLN A 399 5.76 13.25 -20.54
CA GLN A 399 5.38 14.49 -21.19
C GLN A 399 4.20 15.14 -20.46
N GLU A 400 4.34 16.44 -20.17
CA GLU A 400 3.22 17.24 -19.67
C GLU A 400 2.22 17.50 -20.80
N LEU A 401 0.94 17.25 -20.52
CA LEU A 401 -0.18 17.52 -21.41
C LEU A 401 -0.92 18.78 -20.92
N GLY A 402 -2.04 18.63 -20.21
CA GLY A 402 -2.80 19.74 -19.63
C GLY A 402 -2.27 20.27 -18.29
N GLY A 403 -1.16 19.70 -17.80
CA GLY A 403 -0.49 20.15 -16.57
C GLY A 403 -1.44 20.29 -15.37
N ARG A 404 -1.19 21.29 -14.53
CA ARG A 404 -2.04 21.53 -13.34
C ARG A 404 -3.45 22.00 -13.69
N GLU A 405 -3.69 22.52 -14.90
CA GLU A 405 -5.02 22.96 -15.32
C GLU A 405 -5.96 21.76 -15.49
N ALA A 406 -5.46 20.61 -15.95
CA ALA A 406 -6.23 19.37 -16.05
C ALA A 406 -6.74 18.84 -14.70
N LEU A 407 -6.08 19.23 -13.60
CA LEU A 407 -6.46 18.88 -12.22
C LEU A 407 -7.49 19.83 -11.61
N SER A 408 -7.76 20.96 -12.27
CA SER A 408 -8.77 21.91 -11.82
C SER A 408 -10.14 21.50 -12.35
N SER A 409 -11.13 21.38 -11.45
CA SER A 409 -12.53 21.23 -11.86
C SER A 409 -12.87 22.40 -12.78
N PRO A 410 -13.42 22.16 -14.00
CA PRO A 410 -13.88 23.26 -14.84
C PRO A 410 -14.81 24.11 -13.99
N ALA A 411 -14.55 25.43 -13.94
CA ALA A 411 -15.50 26.36 -13.35
C ALA A 411 -16.87 26.03 -13.94
N ALA A 412 -17.85 25.74 -13.06
CA ALA A 412 -19.19 25.41 -13.50
C ALA A 412 -19.61 26.43 -14.57
N PRO A 413 -20.12 25.98 -15.74
CA PRO A 413 -20.43 26.90 -16.83
C PRO A 413 -21.29 28.03 -16.25
N PHE A 414 -20.80 29.26 -16.39
CA PHE A 414 -21.46 30.42 -15.83
C PHE A 414 -22.93 30.38 -16.27
N ASP A 415 -23.83 30.30 -15.29
CA ASP A 415 -25.25 30.11 -15.56
C ASP A 415 -25.85 31.40 -16.10
N TRP A 416 -25.70 31.62 -17.40
CA TRP A 416 -26.23 32.76 -18.14
C TRP A 416 -27.76 32.86 -18.06
N THR A 417 -28.45 31.78 -17.67
CA THR A 417 -29.91 31.81 -17.50
C THR A 417 -30.32 32.71 -16.34
N ARG A 418 -29.50 32.81 -15.28
CA ARG A 418 -29.73 33.72 -14.15
C ARG A 418 -29.74 35.19 -14.56
N PRO A 419 -28.66 35.77 -15.14
CA PRO A 419 -28.69 37.17 -15.57
C PRO A 419 -29.72 37.42 -16.68
N LEU A 420 -29.95 36.45 -17.60
CA LEU A 420 -30.99 36.57 -18.62
C LEU A 420 -32.39 36.69 -17.99
N LEU A 421 -32.67 35.88 -16.97
CA LEU A 421 -33.94 35.93 -16.24
C LEU A 421 -34.11 37.27 -15.52
N TRP A 422 -33.07 37.81 -14.90
CA TRP A 422 -33.11 39.15 -14.31
C TRP A 422 -33.37 40.26 -15.35
N VAL A 423 -32.76 40.17 -16.54
CA VAL A 423 -33.02 41.10 -17.64
C VAL A 423 -34.48 41.03 -18.08
N VAL A 424 -35.03 39.82 -18.30
CA VAL A 424 -36.43 39.63 -18.69
C VAL A 424 -37.39 40.12 -17.60
N LEU A 425 -37.08 39.84 -16.33
CA LEU A 425 -37.88 40.27 -15.18
C LEU A 425 -37.92 41.81 -15.06
N LEU A 426 -36.76 42.48 -15.19
CA LEU A 426 -36.67 43.93 -15.18
C LEU A 426 -37.41 44.56 -16.37
N LEU A 427 -37.37 43.92 -17.54
CA LEU A 427 -38.09 44.38 -18.72
C LEU A 427 -39.60 44.26 -18.52
N GLY A 428 -40.08 43.16 -17.94
CA GLY A 428 -41.48 42.99 -17.55
C GLY A 428 -41.95 44.00 -16.49
N ALA A 429 -41.15 44.21 -15.44
CA ALA A 429 -41.44 45.20 -14.40
C ALA A 429 -41.47 46.64 -14.96
N GLY A 430 -40.54 46.98 -15.84
CA GLY A 430 -40.50 48.27 -16.53
C GLY A 430 -41.74 48.52 -17.40
N LEU A 431 -42.23 47.47 -18.07
CA LEU A 431 -43.45 47.55 -18.89
C LEU A 431 -44.70 47.86 -18.03
N ILE A 432 -44.81 47.18 -16.88
CA ILE A 432 -45.90 47.40 -15.92
C ILE A 432 -45.85 48.81 -15.33
N ALA A 433 -44.66 49.26 -14.91
CA ALA A 433 -44.46 50.63 -14.40
C ALA A 433 -44.80 51.70 -15.45
N GLY A 434 -44.42 51.45 -16.72
CA GLY A 434 -44.78 52.31 -17.84
C GLY A 434 -46.29 52.42 -18.06
N MET A 435 -47.02 51.29 -18.00
CA MET A 435 -48.48 51.27 -18.08
C MET A 435 -49.14 52.03 -16.92
N ALA A 436 -48.67 51.82 -15.69
CA ALA A 436 -49.19 52.52 -14.52
C ALA A 436 -48.96 54.04 -14.62
N GLY A 437 -47.78 54.48 -15.09
CA GLY A 437 -47.48 55.88 -15.33
C GLY A 437 -48.32 56.50 -16.46
N SER A 438 -48.65 55.74 -17.50
CA SER A 438 -49.51 56.19 -18.59
C SER A 438 -50.96 56.42 -18.15
N LEU A 439 -51.47 55.62 -17.21
CA LEU A 439 -52.84 55.78 -16.67
C LEU A 439 -52.96 56.96 -15.70
N LEU A 440 -51.87 57.33 -15.02
CA LEU A 440 -51.82 58.49 -14.13
C LEU A 440 -51.69 59.82 -14.89
N ARG A 441 -51.27 59.80 -16.17
CA ARG A 441 -51.31 60.98 -17.05
C ARG A 441 -52.73 61.20 -17.59
N LYS A 442 -53.56 61.90 -16.82
CA LYS A 442 -54.79 62.52 -17.36
C LYS A 442 -54.43 63.65 -18.35
N PRO A 443 -55.17 63.81 -19.46
CA PRO A 443 -55.01 64.95 -20.36
C PRO A 443 -55.50 66.23 -19.66
N LYS A 444 -54.74 67.32 -19.83
CA LYS A 444 -55.19 68.67 -19.53
C LYS A 444 -56.31 69.02 -20.52
N ALA A 445 -57.54 69.14 -20.02
CA ALA A 445 -58.66 69.68 -20.79
C ALA A 445 -58.32 71.13 -21.17
N GLY A 446 -58.12 71.38 -22.46
CA GLY A 446 -58.22 72.69 -23.05
C GLY A 446 -59.68 72.97 -23.35
N GLY A 447 -60.23 74.03 -22.76
CA GLY A 447 -61.43 74.70 -23.22
C GLY A 447 -61.02 76.03 -23.85
N GLU A 448 -61.29 76.14 -25.16
CA GLU A 448 -61.37 77.36 -25.97
C GLU A 448 -62.32 78.39 -25.29
N ASP A 449 -61.91 79.65 -25.18
CA ASP A 449 -62.15 80.77 -26.11
C ASP A 449 -63.57 81.36 -26.00
N GLU A 450 -63.66 82.59 -25.48
CA GLU A 450 -64.57 83.68 -25.89
C GLU A 450 -64.58 84.78 -24.81
N GLY A 451 -64.36 86.05 -25.21
CA GLY A 451 -64.51 87.17 -24.28
C GLY A 451 -63.95 88.51 -24.75
N LYS A 452 -64.50 89.01 -25.85
CA LYS A 452 -64.32 90.34 -26.44
C LYS A 452 -64.86 91.47 -25.52
N GLY A 453 -64.26 92.66 -25.58
CA GLY A 453 -64.79 93.95 -25.08
C GLY A 453 -64.32 94.35 -23.68
N GLU A 454 -64.15 95.62 -23.30
CA GLU A 454 -64.22 96.92 -23.95
C GLU A 454 -63.72 97.92 -22.87
N SER A 455 -63.12 99.04 -23.31
CA SER A 455 -62.78 100.29 -22.56
C SER A 455 -61.74 100.26 -21.45
#